data_AF-A0A428D183-F1
#
_entry.id   AF-A0A428D183-F1
#
_cell.length_a   1.000
_cell.length_b   1.000
_cell.length_c   1.000
_cell.angle_alpha   90.00
_cell.angle_beta   90.00
_cell.angle_gamma   90.00
#
_symmetry.space_group_name_H-M   'P 1'
#
loop_
_entity.id
_entity.type
_entity.pdbx_description
1 polymer ?
#
loop_
_entity_poly.entity_id
_entity_poly.type
_entity_poly.pdbx_seq_one_letter_code
_entity_poly.pdbx_strand_id
1 'polypeptide(L)'
;MKICKDCFADEILKNEVNIAERQASCDICSNNNVCVYDTQCDDYLIPFLSSLVSIFSPVDKIENFPVGQETLLKTEMATNWNIFTTKEEFKIHQMLSEICKNLFEESPELLTHPVGVKQMYDPIYLKDHSLFSKSWEDFVDDIKYNNRFHSNQINKCILRKYCEAIQKTYSEGEQFYRCRISKDGKPFEPEGIGAPPKGKSADGRANPKGVVMLYLGDSETTTIHETRTGLYDHVCIGTFKLKSAITVIDFKKIIEISPFQDGIIDDLAELAINKKI
;
A
#
# COMPACT_ATOMS: atom_id res chain seq x y z
N MET A 1 12.15 -27.42 4.99
CA MET A 1 10.83 -26.96 5.45
C MET A 1 10.01 -26.58 4.22
N LYS A 2 8.74 -26.99 4.19
CA LYS A 2 7.80 -26.73 3.08
C LYS A 2 6.81 -25.64 3.45
N ILE A 3 6.86 -24.54 2.73
CA ILE A 3 6.06 -23.34 2.97
C ILE A 3 5.12 -23.16 1.77
N CYS A 4 3.81 -23.22 1.98
CA CYS A 4 2.88 -23.07 0.86
C CYS A 4 2.66 -21.61 0.45
N LYS A 5 2.15 -21.41 -0.76
CA LYS A 5 1.78 -20.07 -1.25
C LYS A 5 0.89 -19.28 -0.28
N ASP A 6 -0.05 -19.94 0.41
CA ASP A 6 -0.98 -19.26 1.32
C ASP A 6 -0.31 -18.73 2.62
N CYS A 7 0.94 -19.12 2.90
CA CYS A 7 1.70 -18.57 4.01
C CYS A 7 2.29 -17.19 3.70
N PHE A 8 2.37 -16.81 2.43
CA PHE A 8 2.79 -15.48 1.99
C PHE A 8 1.54 -14.61 1.82
N ALA A 9 1.61 -13.36 2.27
CA ALA A 9 0.61 -12.33 1.99
C ALA A 9 0.98 -11.54 0.73
N ASP A 10 2.27 -11.43 0.43
CA ASP A 10 2.82 -10.77 -0.74
C ASP A 10 2.49 -11.53 -2.03
N GLU A 11 1.88 -10.85 -3.01
CA GLU A 11 1.42 -11.47 -4.25
C GLU A 11 2.57 -11.92 -5.16
N ILE A 12 3.74 -11.27 -5.11
CA ILE A 12 4.89 -11.67 -5.92
C ILE A 12 5.43 -13.00 -5.40
N LEU A 13 5.69 -13.11 -4.10
CA LEU A 13 6.14 -14.38 -3.50
C LEU A 13 5.10 -15.49 -3.69
N LYS A 14 3.80 -15.21 -3.54
CA LYS A 14 2.73 -16.18 -3.83
C LYS A 14 2.82 -16.72 -5.25
N ASN A 15 3.02 -15.84 -6.23
CA ASN A 15 3.10 -16.20 -7.64
C ASN A 15 4.34 -17.04 -7.93
N GLU A 16 5.50 -16.69 -7.38
CA GLU A 16 6.73 -17.49 -7.51
C GLU A 16 6.53 -18.93 -6.99
N VAL A 17 5.89 -19.09 -5.83
CA VAL A 17 5.56 -20.41 -5.29
C VAL A 17 4.54 -21.15 -6.16
N ASN A 18 3.59 -20.43 -6.77
CA ASN A 18 2.57 -21.03 -7.61
C ASN A 18 3.16 -21.51 -8.96
N ILE A 19 4.09 -20.77 -9.55
CA ILE A 19 4.76 -21.10 -10.83
C ILE A 19 5.63 -22.35 -10.72
N ALA A 20 6.22 -22.61 -9.56
CA ALA A 20 7.02 -23.83 -9.34
C ALA A 20 6.19 -25.13 -9.39
N GLU A 21 4.85 -25.05 -9.30
CA GLU A 21 3.87 -26.15 -9.39
C GLU A 21 4.10 -27.36 -8.46
N ARG A 22 5.02 -27.27 -7.51
CA ARG A 22 5.34 -28.35 -6.57
C ARG A 22 4.24 -28.51 -5.52
N GLN A 23 3.52 -29.62 -5.55
CA GLN A 23 2.47 -29.91 -4.56
C GLN A 23 3.02 -30.66 -3.35
N ALA A 24 2.71 -30.20 -2.13
CA ALA A 24 2.95 -30.95 -0.90
C ALA A 24 2.04 -30.48 0.23
N SER A 25 2.22 -31.07 1.42
CA SER A 25 1.70 -30.54 2.68
C SER A 25 2.60 -29.43 3.21
N CYS A 26 2.00 -28.37 3.75
CA CYS A 26 2.71 -27.25 4.34
C CYS A 26 3.07 -27.49 5.81
N ASP A 27 4.32 -27.27 6.18
CA ASP A 27 4.83 -27.42 7.55
C ASP A 27 4.39 -26.28 8.49
N ILE A 28 3.88 -25.16 7.94
CA ILE A 28 3.52 -23.94 8.70
C ILE A 28 2.02 -23.84 8.99
N CYS A 29 1.18 -24.04 7.98
CA CYS A 29 -0.27 -23.89 8.10
C CYS A 29 -1.05 -25.22 8.00
N SER A 30 -0.37 -26.34 7.75
CA SER A 30 -0.98 -27.68 7.60
C SER A 30 -1.94 -27.84 6.41
N ASN A 31 -1.98 -26.90 5.46
CA ASN A 31 -2.69 -27.09 4.20
C ASN A 31 -2.06 -28.25 3.40
N ASN A 32 -2.90 -29.08 2.79
CA ASN A 32 -2.49 -30.24 2.02
C ASN A 32 -2.76 -30.01 0.53
N ASN A 33 -1.97 -30.65 -0.34
CA ASN A 33 -2.12 -30.57 -1.81
C ASN A 33 -2.15 -29.13 -2.32
N VAL A 34 -1.17 -28.34 -1.87
CA VAL A 34 -1.00 -26.93 -2.26
C VAL A 34 0.42 -26.72 -2.80
N CYS A 35 0.61 -25.72 -3.68
CA CYS A 35 1.94 -25.34 -4.16
C CYS A 35 2.83 -24.92 -2.97
N VAL A 36 4.02 -25.49 -2.86
CA VAL A 36 5.00 -25.22 -1.80
C VAL A 36 6.38 -24.85 -2.34
N TYR A 37 7.03 -23.96 -1.59
CA TYR A 37 8.47 -23.75 -1.58
C TYR A 37 9.12 -24.73 -0.59
N ASP A 38 10.10 -25.51 -1.03
CA ASP A 38 10.88 -26.40 -0.16
C ASP A 38 12.28 -25.83 0.07
N THR A 39 12.56 -25.40 1.30
CA THR A 39 13.84 -24.77 1.68
C THR A 39 15.06 -25.68 1.49
N GLN A 40 14.88 -26.98 1.23
CA GLN A 40 15.97 -27.91 0.94
C GLN A 40 16.37 -27.96 -0.54
N CYS A 41 15.46 -27.63 -1.44
CA CYS A 41 15.60 -27.87 -2.87
C CYS A 41 15.44 -26.60 -3.71
N ASP A 42 14.80 -25.58 -3.17
CA ASP A 42 14.47 -24.34 -3.87
C ASP A 42 15.26 -23.17 -3.28
N ASP A 43 15.65 -22.24 -4.14
CA ASP A 43 16.42 -21.03 -3.78
C ASP A 43 15.80 -19.73 -4.34
N TYR A 44 14.76 -19.83 -5.17
CA TYR A 44 14.20 -18.68 -5.91
C TYR A 44 13.56 -17.60 -5.02
N LEU A 45 13.17 -17.91 -3.77
CA LEU A 45 12.69 -16.92 -2.81
C LEU A 45 13.81 -16.22 -2.02
N ILE A 46 15.03 -16.79 -2.03
CA ILE A 46 16.16 -16.28 -1.25
C ILE A 46 16.54 -14.86 -1.68
N PRO A 47 16.69 -14.51 -2.97
CA PRO A 47 17.06 -13.15 -3.37
C PRO A 47 16.07 -12.08 -2.88
N PHE A 48 14.77 -12.38 -2.95
CA PHE A 48 13.73 -11.49 -2.47
C PHE A 48 13.85 -11.24 -0.96
N LEU A 49 13.80 -12.29 -0.14
CA LEU A 49 13.80 -12.12 1.30
C LEU A 49 15.15 -11.66 1.83
N SER A 50 16.27 -12.11 1.26
CA SER A 50 17.59 -11.65 1.67
C SER A 50 17.80 -10.16 1.34
N SER A 51 17.31 -9.67 0.19
CA SER A 51 17.37 -8.23 -0.12
C SER A 51 16.56 -7.41 0.89
N LEU A 52 15.36 -7.87 1.26
CA LEU A 52 14.55 -7.23 2.30
C LEU A 52 15.24 -7.26 3.68
N VAL A 53 15.80 -8.40 4.08
CA VAL A 53 16.50 -8.51 5.37
C VAL A 53 17.77 -7.63 5.39
N SER A 54 18.44 -7.46 4.25
CA SER A 54 19.70 -6.72 4.17
C SER A 54 19.60 -5.23 4.47
N ILE A 55 18.41 -4.62 4.43
CA ILE A 55 18.23 -3.21 4.83
C ILE A 55 18.27 -3.01 6.35
N PHE A 56 18.11 -4.09 7.11
CA PHE A 56 18.12 -4.05 8.57
C PHE A 56 19.53 -4.12 9.10
N SER A 57 19.75 -3.46 10.22
CA SER A 57 20.99 -3.48 10.98
C SER A 57 20.67 -3.59 12.47
N PRO A 58 21.50 -4.28 13.25
CA PRO A 58 21.43 -4.26 14.71
C PRO A 58 21.42 -2.82 15.23
N VAL A 59 20.55 -2.53 16.20
CA VAL A 59 20.34 -1.17 16.73
C VAL A 59 21.63 -0.56 17.29
N ASP A 60 22.50 -1.36 17.89
CA ASP A 60 23.81 -0.93 18.42
C ASP A 60 24.79 -0.45 17.34
N LYS A 61 24.53 -0.79 16.08
CA LYS A 61 25.30 -0.31 14.91
C LYS A 61 24.68 0.93 14.25
N ILE A 62 23.58 1.47 14.78
CA ILE A 62 22.88 2.64 14.25
C ILE A 62 23.13 3.84 15.17
N GLU A 63 23.78 4.87 14.64
CA GLU A 63 24.01 6.11 15.38
C GLU A 63 22.69 6.84 15.67
N ASN A 64 22.56 7.38 16.89
CA ASN A 64 21.40 8.16 17.33
C ASN A 64 20.06 7.42 17.25
N PHE A 65 20.05 6.09 17.39
CA PHE A 65 18.81 5.33 17.41
C PHE A 65 17.92 5.79 18.59
N PRO A 66 16.63 6.10 18.35
CA PRO A 66 15.72 6.57 19.37
C PRO A 66 15.36 5.45 20.34
N VAL A 67 15.62 5.68 21.62
CA VAL A 67 15.28 4.75 22.71
C VAL A 67 13.76 4.50 22.73
N GLY A 68 13.38 3.23 22.88
CA GLY A 68 11.97 2.79 22.94
C GLY A 68 11.36 2.44 21.58
N GLN A 69 12.11 2.55 20.48
CA GLN A 69 11.68 2.11 19.14
C GLN A 69 12.34 0.78 18.71
N GLU A 70 12.97 0.07 19.64
CA GLU A 70 13.62 -1.20 19.37
C GLU A 70 12.59 -2.27 18.98
N THR A 71 12.87 -3.02 17.92
CA THR A 71 12.00 -4.11 17.44
C THR A 71 12.83 -5.29 16.97
N LEU A 72 12.30 -6.50 17.05
CA LEU A 72 12.93 -7.68 16.46
C LEU A 72 12.53 -7.82 15.00
N LEU A 73 13.38 -8.41 14.17
CA LEU A 73 13.10 -8.60 12.74
C LEU A 73 11.76 -9.34 12.52
N LYS A 74 11.49 -10.40 13.29
CA LYS A 74 10.22 -11.13 13.22
C LYS A 74 9.00 -10.27 13.57
N THR A 75 9.14 -9.33 14.51
CA THR A 75 8.09 -8.41 14.93
C THR A 75 7.86 -7.37 13.84
N GLU A 76 8.92 -6.77 13.31
CA GLU A 76 8.86 -5.82 12.19
C GLU A 76 8.20 -6.45 10.97
N MET A 77 8.57 -7.69 10.62
CA MET A 77 7.97 -8.45 9.52
C MET A 77 6.50 -8.78 9.77
N ALA A 78 6.07 -8.94 11.03
CA ALA A 78 4.67 -9.19 11.37
C ALA A 78 3.81 -7.93 11.25
N THR A 79 4.34 -6.79 11.70
CA THR A 79 3.56 -5.55 11.91
C THR A 79 3.60 -4.61 10.72
N ASN A 80 4.79 -4.41 10.13
CA ASN A 80 5.04 -3.34 9.17
C ASN A 80 5.22 -3.84 7.73
N TRP A 81 5.43 -5.16 7.57
CA TRP A 81 5.59 -5.77 6.25
C TRP A 81 4.47 -6.76 5.96
N ASN A 82 3.82 -6.59 4.81
CA ASN A 82 2.75 -7.49 4.37
C ASN A 82 3.31 -8.70 3.61
N ILE A 83 4.34 -9.36 4.17
CA ILE A 83 5.04 -10.49 3.52
C ILE A 83 4.40 -11.82 3.85
N PHE A 84 4.07 -12.05 5.11
CA PHE A 84 3.51 -13.31 5.60
C PHE A 84 2.06 -13.14 6.04
N THR A 85 1.24 -14.16 5.78
CA THR A 85 -0.18 -14.19 6.17
C THR A 85 -0.35 -14.30 7.69
N THR A 86 0.49 -15.09 8.34
CA THR A 86 0.46 -15.22 9.80
C THR A 86 1.06 -14.00 10.48
N LYS A 87 0.52 -13.63 11.64
CA LYS A 87 1.08 -12.62 12.55
C LYS A 87 1.80 -13.25 13.74
N GLU A 88 1.90 -14.58 13.77
CA GLU A 88 2.60 -15.32 14.82
C GLU A 88 4.12 -15.21 14.59
N GLU A 89 4.79 -14.42 15.42
CA GLU A 89 6.22 -14.13 15.27
C GLU A 89 7.11 -15.39 15.24
N PHE A 90 6.74 -16.46 15.94
CA PHE A 90 7.52 -17.70 15.93
C PHE A 90 7.51 -18.38 14.54
N LYS A 91 6.37 -18.36 13.84
CA LYS A 91 6.25 -18.91 12.48
C LYS A 91 7.02 -18.05 11.49
N ILE A 92 6.94 -16.73 11.64
CA ILE A 92 7.70 -15.77 10.81
C ILE A 92 9.20 -16.00 10.99
N HIS A 93 9.66 -16.10 12.24
CA HIS A 93 11.05 -16.41 12.55
C HIS A 93 11.47 -17.74 11.91
N GLN A 94 10.70 -18.81 12.07
CA GLN A 94 10.97 -20.11 11.44
C GLN A 94 11.09 -20.01 9.91
N MET A 95 10.15 -19.34 9.24
CA MET A 95 10.19 -19.18 7.79
C MET A 95 11.41 -18.37 7.34
N LEU A 96 11.71 -17.24 7.99
CA LEU A 96 12.89 -16.43 7.68
C LEU A 96 14.19 -17.21 7.88
N SER A 97 14.35 -17.86 9.03
CA SER A 97 15.55 -18.63 9.36
C SER A 97 15.82 -19.76 8.38
N GLU A 98 14.77 -20.40 7.87
CA GLU A 98 14.90 -21.49 6.90
C GLU A 98 15.13 -20.99 5.47
N ILE A 99 14.45 -19.92 5.04
CA ILE A 99 14.63 -19.39 3.67
C ILE A 99 15.97 -18.66 3.55
N CYS A 100 16.29 -17.76 4.48
CA CYS A 100 17.51 -16.96 4.46
C CYS A 100 18.62 -17.57 5.33
N LYS A 101 18.71 -18.90 5.39
CA LYS A 101 19.62 -19.62 6.28
C LYS A 101 21.07 -19.13 6.21
N ASN A 102 21.62 -19.04 5.00
CA ASN A 102 23.02 -18.62 4.80
C ASN A 102 23.26 -17.18 5.30
N LEU A 103 22.31 -16.27 5.08
CA LEU A 103 22.41 -14.88 5.55
C LEU A 103 22.48 -14.82 7.08
N PHE A 104 21.70 -15.66 7.76
CA PHE A 104 21.67 -15.69 9.22
C PHE A 104 22.79 -16.53 9.85
N GLU A 105 23.44 -17.41 9.09
CA GLU A 105 24.71 -18.02 9.49
C GLU A 105 25.84 -16.96 9.51
N GLU A 106 25.83 -16.02 8.56
CA GLU A 106 26.80 -14.92 8.48
C GLU A 106 26.48 -13.77 9.45
N SER A 107 25.21 -13.49 9.68
CA SER A 107 24.74 -12.37 10.53
C SER A 107 23.64 -12.83 11.52
N PRO A 108 23.98 -13.71 12.48
CA PRO A 108 23.01 -14.27 13.44
C PRO A 108 22.39 -13.21 14.37
N GLU A 109 23.04 -12.05 14.53
CA GLU A 109 22.53 -10.96 15.33
C GLU A 109 21.21 -10.39 14.79
N LEU A 110 20.95 -10.45 13.47
CA LEU A 110 19.71 -9.94 12.86
C LEU A 110 18.45 -10.69 13.32
N LEU A 111 18.58 -11.95 13.76
CA LEU A 111 17.47 -12.75 14.27
C LEU A 111 17.28 -12.61 15.79
N THR A 112 18.32 -12.20 16.51
CA THR A 112 18.41 -12.32 17.97
C THR A 112 18.41 -10.97 18.67
N HIS A 113 18.96 -9.93 18.03
CA HIS A 113 19.05 -8.59 18.58
C HIS A 113 17.96 -7.69 17.96
N PRO A 114 17.62 -6.58 18.64
CA PRO A 114 16.80 -5.55 18.02
C PRO A 114 17.45 -4.98 16.77
N VAL A 115 16.63 -4.71 15.75
CA VAL A 115 17.04 -4.20 14.44
C VAL A 115 16.35 -2.89 14.12
N GLY A 116 16.99 -2.11 13.24
CA GLY A 116 16.42 -0.92 12.62
C GLY A 116 16.93 -0.74 11.20
N VAL A 117 16.34 0.21 10.46
CA VAL A 117 16.82 0.59 9.13
C VAL A 117 17.67 1.83 9.29
N LYS A 118 18.98 1.72 9.07
CA LYS A 118 19.95 2.81 9.32
C LYS A 118 19.56 4.11 8.62
N GLN A 119 19.08 4.01 7.39
CA GLN A 119 18.66 5.12 6.53
C GLN A 119 17.50 5.95 7.14
N MET A 120 16.69 5.38 8.04
CA MET A 120 15.66 6.13 8.76
C MET A 120 16.22 7.18 9.71
N TYR A 121 17.51 7.10 10.03
CA TYR A 121 18.20 7.99 10.97
C TYR A 121 19.33 8.78 10.30
N ASP A 122 19.40 8.75 8.97
CA ASP A 122 20.38 9.51 8.18
C ASP A 122 19.69 10.74 7.54
N PRO A 123 19.95 11.97 8.03
CA PRO A 123 19.33 13.18 7.49
C PRO A 123 19.68 13.46 6.03
N ILE A 124 20.83 13.00 5.54
CA ILE A 124 21.24 13.19 4.15
C ILE A 124 20.39 12.29 3.26
N TYR A 125 20.25 11.03 3.64
CA TYR A 125 19.41 10.07 2.91
C TYR A 125 17.93 10.50 2.94
N LEU A 126 17.39 10.84 4.11
CA LEU A 126 15.99 11.24 4.26
C LEU A 126 15.60 12.43 3.38
N LYS A 127 16.51 13.37 3.14
CA LYS A 127 16.24 14.56 2.33
C LYS A 127 15.78 14.22 0.92
N ASP A 128 16.37 13.19 0.32
CA ASP A 128 16.12 12.82 -1.07
C ASP A 128 15.13 11.64 -1.20
N HIS A 129 15.00 10.83 -0.14
CA HIS A 129 14.22 9.58 -0.12
C HIS A 129 12.93 9.65 0.72
N SER A 130 12.60 10.77 1.36
CA SER A 130 11.32 10.93 2.06
C SER A 130 10.23 11.47 1.13
N LEU A 131 9.01 10.93 1.26
CA LEU A 131 7.83 11.39 0.55
C LEU A 131 7.46 12.82 0.94
N PHE A 132 7.68 13.17 2.21
CA PHE A 132 7.48 14.52 2.73
C PHE A 132 8.81 15.18 3.07
N SER A 133 8.95 16.46 2.74
CA SER A 133 10.14 17.26 3.08
C SER A 133 10.16 17.72 4.54
N LYS A 134 9.06 17.51 5.26
CA LYS A 134 8.85 17.80 6.69
C LYS A 134 8.06 16.66 7.34
N SER A 135 7.72 16.79 8.62
CA SER A 135 6.86 15.83 9.30
C SER A 135 5.47 15.75 8.67
N TRP A 136 4.77 14.65 8.93
CA TRP A 136 3.37 14.48 8.54
C TRP A 136 2.49 15.57 9.16
N GLU A 137 2.74 15.94 10.41
CA GLU A 137 1.99 16.99 11.12
C GLU A 137 2.16 18.34 10.45
N ASP A 138 3.38 18.70 10.04
CA ASP A 138 3.66 19.94 9.31
C ASP A 138 2.96 19.98 7.95
N PHE A 139 2.95 18.85 7.23
CA PHE A 139 2.23 18.73 5.97
C PHE A 139 0.71 18.91 6.18
N VAL A 140 0.14 18.24 7.19
CA VAL A 140 -1.28 18.33 7.54
C VAL A 140 -1.67 19.76 7.92
N ASP A 141 -0.83 20.46 8.69
CA ASP A 141 -1.04 21.86 9.06
C ASP A 141 -1.02 22.76 7.82
N ASP A 142 -0.03 22.59 6.95
CA ASP A 142 0.13 23.37 5.73
C ASP A 142 -1.07 23.25 4.78
N ILE A 143 -1.58 22.04 4.54
CA ILE A 143 -2.73 21.85 3.67
C ILE A 143 -4.06 22.32 4.29
N LYS A 144 -4.12 22.46 5.63
CA LYS A 144 -5.30 22.96 6.34
C LYS A 144 -5.35 24.48 6.35
N TYR A 145 -4.22 25.14 6.61
CA TYR A 145 -4.21 26.56 6.94
C TYR A 145 -3.50 27.44 5.92
N ASN A 146 -2.65 26.88 5.03
CA ASN A 146 -1.84 27.67 4.10
C ASN A 146 -2.15 27.34 2.63
N ASN A 147 -1.77 26.15 2.16
CA ASN A 147 -1.85 25.79 0.74
C ASN A 147 -2.32 24.35 0.50
N ARG A 148 -3.64 24.17 0.53
CA ARG A 148 -4.30 22.87 0.35
C ARG A 148 -4.01 22.15 -0.96
N PHE A 149 -3.93 22.89 -2.07
CA PHE A 149 -3.95 22.30 -3.42
C PHE A 149 -2.63 22.41 -4.18
N HIS A 150 -1.67 23.21 -3.70
CA HIS A 150 -0.40 23.46 -4.38
C HIS A 150 0.80 23.36 -3.43
N SER A 151 0.74 22.46 -2.44
CA SER A 151 1.87 22.24 -1.54
C SER A 151 3.08 21.68 -2.28
N ASN A 152 4.28 22.18 -1.93
CA ASN A 152 5.56 21.70 -2.44
C ASN A 152 6.27 20.77 -1.44
N GLN A 153 5.56 20.31 -0.41
CA GLN A 153 6.12 19.45 0.62
C GLN A 153 6.20 17.97 0.21
N ILE A 154 5.56 17.58 -0.89
CA ILE A 154 5.55 16.20 -1.37
C ILE A 154 6.63 16.01 -2.45
N ASN A 155 7.46 14.99 -2.28
CA ASN A 155 8.35 14.49 -3.31
C ASN A 155 7.53 13.79 -4.41
N LYS A 156 7.35 14.49 -5.54
CA LYS A 156 6.53 14.02 -6.66
C LYS A 156 7.11 12.81 -7.39
N CYS A 157 8.43 12.60 -7.32
CA CYS A 157 9.07 11.44 -7.94
C CYS A 157 8.72 10.17 -7.16
N ILE A 158 8.86 10.21 -5.83
CA ILE A 158 8.49 9.10 -4.94
C ILE A 158 6.98 8.86 -5.01
N LEU A 159 6.16 9.92 -4.96
CA LEU A 159 4.71 9.78 -5.10
C LEU A 159 4.32 9.10 -6.43
N ARG A 160 4.96 9.49 -7.55
CA ARG A 160 4.72 8.87 -8.85
C ARG A 160 5.04 7.38 -8.81
N LYS A 161 6.19 7.02 -8.25
CA LYS A 161 6.66 5.64 -8.10
C LYS A 161 5.63 4.76 -7.37
N TYR A 162 5.14 5.22 -6.22
CA TYR A 162 4.11 4.48 -5.48
C TYR A 162 2.74 4.49 -6.15
N CYS A 163 2.37 5.58 -6.84
CA CYS A 163 1.17 5.59 -7.67
C CYS A 163 1.23 4.56 -8.80
N GLU A 164 2.39 4.35 -9.43
CA GLU A 164 2.60 3.31 -10.45
C GLU A 164 2.41 1.91 -9.87
N ALA A 165 2.82 1.68 -8.62
CA ALA A 165 2.64 0.39 -7.94
C ALA A 165 1.16 0.02 -7.68
N ILE A 166 0.30 1.01 -7.47
CA ILE A 166 -1.09 0.82 -7.00
C ILE A 166 -2.15 1.13 -8.06
N GLN A 167 -1.78 1.02 -9.33
CA GLN A 167 -2.71 1.24 -10.43
C GLN A 167 -3.80 0.16 -10.46
N LYS A 168 -5.00 0.57 -10.84
CA LYS A 168 -6.14 -0.30 -11.12
C LYS A 168 -6.76 0.10 -12.44
N THR A 169 -6.97 -0.87 -13.31
CA THR A 169 -7.66 -0.68 -14.59
C THR A 169 -9.12 -1.09 -14.47
N TYR A 170 -10.01 -0.24 -14.96
CA TYR A 170 -11.42 -0.56 -15.19
C TYR A 170 -11.64 -0.74 -16.68
N SER A 171 -12.39 -1.79 -17.04
CA SER A 171 -12.70 -2.11 -18.42
C SER A 171 -13.73 -1.16 -19.00
N GLU A 172 -13.78 -1.09 -20.34
CA GLU A 172 -14.89 -0.42 -21.02
C GLU A 172 -16.22 -1.03 -20.57
N GLY A 173 -17.20 -0.16 -20.35
CA GLY A 173 -18.53 -0.56 -19.94
C GLY A 173 -18.74 -0.75 -18.44
N GLU A 174 -17.68 -0.64 -17.63
CA GLU A 174 -17.80 -0.56 -16.17
C GLU A 174 -18.74 0.60 -15.78
N GLN A 175 -19.57 0.37 -14.76
CA GLN A 175 -20.56 1.33 -14.31
C GLN A 175 -20.16 1.94 -12.97
N PHE A 176 -20.33 3.25 -12.89
CA PHE A 176 -20.19 4.02 -11.67
C PHE A 176 -21.43 4.86 -11.44
N TYR A 177 -21.62 5.28 -10.20
CA TYR A 177 -22.85 5.93 -9.78
C TYR A 177 -22.57 7.32 -9.25
N ARG A 178 -23.56 8.19 -9.34
CA ARG A 178 -23.57 9.46 -8.62
C ARG A 178 -24.93 9.73 -8.04
N CYS A 179 -24.97 10.06 -6.75
CA CYS A 179 -26.18 10.50 -6.08
C CYS A 179 -26.21 12.03 -5.98
N ARG A 180 -27.40 12.61 -6.15
CA ARG A 180 -27.68 14.03 -5.90
C ARG A 180 -29.02 14.17 -5.19
N ILE A 181 -29.07 15.03 -4.17
CA ILE A 181 -30.33 15.43 -3.54
C ILE A 181 -31.11 16.31 -4.52
N SER A 182 -32.36 15.93 -4.78
CA SER A 182 -33.35 16.71 -5.51
C SER A 182 -34.09 17.63 -4.56
N LYS A 183 -33.94 18.94 -4.75
CA LYS A 183 -34.52 19.95 -3.85
C LYS A 183 -36.03 20.12 -4.02
N ASP A 184 -36.55 19.88 -5.21
CA ASP A 184 -37.97 20.04 -5.57
C ASP A 184 -38.67 18.68 -5.77
N GLY A 185 -37.99 17.59 -5.41
CA GLY A 185 -38.50 16.22 -5.58
C GLY A 185 -38.57 15.75 -7.03
N LYS A 186 -38.07 16.54 -8.00
CA LYS A 186 -38.09 16.18 -9.42
C LYS A 186 -36.83 15.43 -9.83
N PRO A 187 -36.92 14.49 -10.79
CA PRO A 187 -35.75 13.85 -11.34
C PRO A 187 -34.84 14.87 -12.04
N PHE A 188 -33.52 14.63 -12.00
CA PHE A 188 -32.59 15.37 -12.85
C PHE A 188 -32.66 14.82 -14.27
N GLU A 189 -32.60 15.72 -15.26
CA GLU A 189 -32.28 15.34 -16.63
C GLU A 189 -30.86 14.70 -16.69
N PRO A 190 -30.57 13.84 -17.68
CA PRO A 190 -29.27 13.19 -17.80
C PRO A 190 -28.07 14.16 -17.78
N GLU A 191 -28.20 15.33 -18.40
CA GLU A 191 -27.17 16.37 -18.39
C GLU A 191 -27.03 17.04 -17.02
N GLY A 192 -28.10 17.04 -16.23
CA GLY A 192 -28.19 17.64 -14.92
C GLY A 192 -27.52 16.82 -13.81
N ILE A 193 -27.28 15.52 -13.99
CA ILE A 193 -26.63 14.67 -12.98
C ILE A 193 -25.10 14.62 -13.11
N GLY A 194 -24.58 15.03 -14.27
CA GLY A 194 -23.15 15.12 -14.59
C GLY A 194 -22.41 16.22 -13.81
N ALA A 195 -21.12 16.40 -14.14
CA ALA A 195 -20.23 17.33 -13.46
C ALA A 195 -20.84 18.74 -13.37
N PRO A 196 -20.59 19.50 -12.29
CA PRO A 196 -21.13 20.86 -12.20
C PRO A 196 -20.64 21.71 -13.38
N PRO A 197 -21.49 22.58 -13.96
CA PRO A 197 -21.05 23.46 -15.04
C PRO A 197 -20.00 24.45 -14.54
N LYS A 198 -19.21 24.99 -15.46
CA LYS A 198 -18.18 25.99 -15.17
C LYS A 198 -18.74 27.14 -14.33
N GLY A 199 -18.03 27.51 -13.27
CA GLY A 199 -18.44 28.57 -12.34
C GLY A 199 -19.46 28.13 -11.27
N LYS A 200 -19.97 26.89 -11.31
CA LYS A 200 -20.86 26.34 -10.26
C LYS A 200 -20.20 25.22 -9.44
N SER A 201 -18.91 24.94 -9.63
CA SER A 201 -18.20 23.99 -8.78
C SER A 201 -17.83 24.62 -7.44
N ALA A 202 -18.36 24.03 -6.36
CA ALA A 202 -17.85 24.25 -5.02
C ALA A 202 -16.47 23.58 -4.87
N ASP A 203 -15.76 23.94 -3.81
CA ASP A 203 -14.61 23.19 -3.34
C ASP A 203 -15.03 21.78 -2.90
N GLY A 204 -14.18 20.80 -3.18
CA GLY A 204 -14.35 19.41 -2.81
C GLY A 204 -13.09 18.85 -2.15
N ARG A 205 -13.06 17.54 -1.90
CA ARG A 205 -11.87 16.89 -1.34
C ARG A 205 -10.65 17.06 -2.25
N ALA A 206 -10.85 16.82 -3.55
CA ALA A 206 -9.79 16.77 -4.56
C ALA A 206 -9.76 18.01 -5.50
N ASN A 207 -10.63 18.99 -5.32
CA ASN A 207 -10.69 20.16 -6.22
C ASN A 207 -10.90 21.49 -5.46
N PRO A 208 -10.21 22.57 -5.87
CA PRO A 208 -10.54 23.90 -5.40
C PRO A 208 -11.85 24.40 -6.04
N LYS A 209 -12.44 25.43 -5.42
CA LYS A 209 -13.61 26.14 -5.96
C LYS A 209 -13.31 26.65 -7.37
N GLY A 210 -14.25 26.46 -8.29
CA GLY A 210 -14.11 26.85 -9.70
C GLY A 210 -13.42 25.82 -10.60
N VAL A 211 -12.76 24.79 -10.05
CA VAL A 211 -12.26 23.64 -10.82
C VAL A 211 -13.32 22.55 -10.80
N VAL A 212 -13.74 22.10 -11.99
CA VAL A 212 -14.79 21.09 -12.15
C VAL A 212 -14.19 19.68 -12.05
N MET A 213 -14.72 18.87 -11.13
CA MET A 213 -14.46 17.44 -11.03
C MET A 213 -15.77 16.67 -10.99
N LEU A 214 -15.76 15.43 -11.49
CA LEU A 214 -16.88 14.49 -11.38
C LEU A 214 -16.55 13.44 -10.32
N TYR A 215 -17.32 13.42 -9.24
CA TYR A 215 -17.22 12.40 -8.19
C TYR A 215 -18.22 11.29 -8.48
N LEU A 216 -17.72 10.05 -8.51
CA LEU A 216 -18.51 8.84 -8.74
C LEU A 216 -18.18 7.81 -7.64
N GLY A 217 -19.13 6.94 -7.34
CA GLY A 217 -18.94 5.78 -6.47
C GLY A 217 -19.07 4.47 -7.24
N ASP A 218 -18.56 3.40 -6.64
CA ASP A 218 -18.61 2.02 -7.16
C ASP A 218 -19.97 1.33 -6.95
N SER A 219 -20.83 1.89 -6.08
CA SER A 219 -22.19 1.41 -5.87
C SER A 219 -23.17 2.54 -5.58
N GLU A 220 -24.46 2.29 -5.82
CA GLU A 220 -25.54 3.18 -5.44
C GLU A 220 -25.50 3.49 -3.94
N THR A 221 -25.37 2.45 -3.11
CA THR A 221 -25.29 2.56 -1.64
C THR A 221 -24.14 3.45 -1.20
N THR A 222 -22.92 3.26 -1.76
CA THR A 222 -21.76 4.12 -1.49
C THR A 222 -22.09 5.59 -1.76
N THR A 223 -22.70 5.87 -2.91
CA THR A 223 -23.00 7.26 -3.30
C THR A 223 -24.07 7.93 -2.45
N ILE A 224 -25.06 7.16 -1.97
CA ILE A 224 -26.07 7.66 -1.03
C ILE A 224 -25.39 8.04 0.30
N HIS A 225 -24.52 7.18 0.83
CA HIS A 225 -23.78 7.45 2.05
C HIS A 225 -22.86 8.69 1.93
N GLU A 226 -22.10 8.82 0.84
CA GLU A 226 -21.24 9.99 0.61
C GLU A 226 -22.05 11.29 0.44
N THR A 227 -23.28 11.22 -0.05
CA THR A 227 -24.18 12.38 -0.19
C THR A 227 -24.77 12.83 1.15
N ARG A 228 -24.66 12.02 2.21
CA ARG A 228 -25.15 12.32 3.57
C ARG A 228 -26.64 12.68 3.60
N THR A 229 -27.44 11.90 2.91
CA THR A 229 -28.89 12.10 2.75
C THR A 229 -29.64 11.98 4.09
N GLY A 230 -30.57 12.90 4.36
CA GLY A 230 -31.46 12.86 5.51
C GLY A 230 -32.69 11.96 5.32
N LEU A 231 -33.44 11.72 6.41
CA LEU A 231 -34.59 10.78 6.48
C LEU A 231 -35.74 11.11 5.50
N TYR A 232 -35.74 12.29 4.87
CA TYR A 232 -36.81 12.74 3.95
C TYR A 232 -36.27 13.37 2.66
N ASP A 233 -34.98 13.18 2.37
CA ASP A 233 -34.41 13.69 1.13
C ASP A 233 -34.85 12.82 -0.05
N HIS A 234 -35.34 13.46 -1.10
CA HIS A 234 -35.48 12.82 -2.41
C HIS A 234 -34.13 12.85 -3.11
N VAL A 235 -33.67 11.70 -3.60
CA VAL A 235 -32.40 11.60 -4.32
C VAL A 235 -32.59 11.07 -5.73
N CYS A 236 -31.67 11.45 -6.60
CA CYS A 236 -31.54 10.88 -7.92
C CYS A 236 -30.17 10.24 -8.05
N ILE A 237 -30.14 9.04 -8.64
CA ILE A 237 -28.92 8.30 -8.91
C ILE A 237 -28.73 8.25 -10.41
N GLY A 238 -27.55 8.69 -10.86
CA GLY A 238 -27.14 8.64 -12.25
C GLY A 238 -26.12 7.53 -12.43
N THR A 239 -26.31 6.73 -13.49
CA THR A 239 -25.40 5.67 -13.87
C THR A 239 -24.48 6.14 -15.00
N PHE A 240 -23.18 6.00 -14.78
CA PHE A 240 -22.12 6.43 -15.68
C PHE A 240 -21.38 5.20 -16.18
N LYS A 241 -21.50 4.94 -17.48
CA LYS A 241 -20.81 3.83 -18.14
C LYS A 241 -19.51 4.32 -18.78
N LEU A 242 -18.40 3.65 -18.50
CA LEU A 242 -17.14 3.94 -19.16
C LEU A 242 -17.23 3.67 -20.67
N LYS A 243 -16.73 4.63 -21.47
CA LYS A 243 -16.66 4.52 -22.94
C LYS A 243 -15.38 3.87 -23.45
N SER A 244 -14.39 3.70 -22.58
CA SER A 244 -13.12 3.05 -22.85
C SER A 244 -12.53 2.58 -21.53
N ALA A 245 -11.58 1.66 -21.57
CA ALA A 245 -10.81 1.32 -20.38
C ALA A 245 -10.09 2.56 -19.83
N ILE A 246 -10.01 2.66 -18.51
CA ILE A 246 -9.24 3.71 -17.82
C ILE A 246 -8.36 3.09 -16.75
N THR A 247 -7.21 3.71 -16.50
CA THR A 247 -6.35 3.37 -15.37
C THR A 247 -6.43 4.49 -14.34
N VAL A 248 -6.68 4.10 -13.09
CA VAL A 248 -6.73 5.01 -11.95
C VAL A 248 -5.78 4.54 -10.86
N ILE A 249 -5.48 5.43 -9.92
CA ILE A 249 -4.70 5.12 -8.73
C ILE A 249 -5.66 4.59 -7.64
N ASP A 250 -5.43 3.38 -7.14
CA ASP A 250 -6.20 2.80 -6.04
C ASP A 250 -5.45 2.96 -4.72
N PHE A 251 -5.64 4.10 -4.06
CA PHE A 251 -4.99 4.41 -2.79
C PHE A 251 -5.28 3.41 -1.66
N LYS A 252 -6.29 2.53 -1.78
CA LYS A 252 -6.52 1.45 -0.80
C LYS A 252 -5.39 0.43 -0.79
N LYS A 253 -4.69 0.28 -1.93
CA LYS A 253 -3.60 -0.67 -2.11
C LYS A 253 -2.24 -0.16 -1.65
N ILE A 254 -2.16 1.04 -1.06
CA ILE A 254 -0.87 1.61 -0.65
C ILE A 254 -0.13 0.74 0.38
N ILE A 255 -0.87 0.03 1.22
CA ILE A 255 -0.34 -0.95 2.19
C ILE A 255 0.03 -2.29 1.56
N GLU A 256 -0.43 -2.53 0.32
CA GLU A 256 -0.21 -3.77 -0.44
C GLU A 256 1.00 -3.65 -1.39
N ILE A 257 1.70 -2.51 -1.42
CA ILE A 257 2.91 -2.33 -2.22
C ILE A 257 3.94 -3.36 -1.78
N SER A 258 4.21 -4.30 -2.67
CA SER A 258 5.23 -5.33 -2.50
C SER A 258 6.62 -4.68 -2.51
N PRO A 259 7.53 -5.04 -1.59
CA PRO A 259 8.94 -4.66 -1.71
C PRO A 259 9.62 -5.22 -2.96
N PHE A 260 9.02 -6.22 -3.60
CA PHE A 260 9.64 -6.98 -4.68
C PHE A 260 9.13 -6.56 -6.07
N GLN A 261 8.41 -5.44 -6.15
CA GLN A 261 7.80 -4.98 -7.39
C GLN A 261 8.86 -4.42 -8.34
N ASP A 262 9.25 -5.27 -9.30
CA ASP A 262 10.31 -4.97 -10.27
C ASP A 262 10.01 -3.72 -11.10
N GLY A 263 11.07 -2.95 -11.38
CA GLY A 263 11.01 -1.68 -12.10
C GLY A 263 10.33 -0.53 -11.34
N ILE A 264 9.78 -0.77 -10.15
CA ILE A 264 9.11 0.26 -9.33
C ILE A 264 9.80 0.44 -7.98
N ILE A 265 10.07 -0.65 -7.26
CA ILE A 265 10.79 -0.60 -5.98
C ILE A 265 12.26 -0.91 -6.24
N ASP A 266 13.05 0.16 -6.36
CA ASP A 266 14.50 0.14 -6.59
C ASP A 266 15.32 0.36 -5.31
N ASP A 267 14.69 0.91 -4.27
CA ASP A 267 15.29 1.12 -2.96
C ASP A 267 14.33 0.69 -1.84
N LEU A 268 14.67 -0.41 -1.17
CA LEU A 268 13.89 -0.99 -0.08
C LEU A 268 13.94 -0.16 1.21
N ALA A 269 15.03 0.58 1.44
CA ALA A 269 15.13 1.47 2.59
C ALA A 269 14.22 2.70 2.38
N GLU A 270 14.15 3.22 1.16
CA GLU A 270 13.17 4.27 0.79
C GLU A 270 11.74 3.80 1.05
N LEU A 271 11.38 2.57 0.63
CA LEU A 271 10.06 2.01 0.90
C LEU A 271 9.80 1.90 2.41
N ALA A 272 10.79 1.45 3.18
CA ALA A 272 10.67 1.32 4.63
C ALA A 272 10.40 2.66 5.32
N ILE A 273 11.11 3.73 4.92
CA ILE A 273 10.91 5.10 5.44
C ILE A 273 9.49 5.57 5.18
N ASN A 274 9.00 5.37 3.96
CA ASN A 274 7.71 5.92 3.52
C ASN A 274 6.49 5.08 3.92
N LYS A 275 6.69 3.84 4.39
CA LYS A 275 5.61 3.00 4.94
C LYS A 275 5.16 3.42 6.34
N LYS A 276 6.01 4.11 7.11
CA LYS A 276 5.75 4.49 8.51
C LYS A 276 5.08 5.86 8.66
N ILE A 277 4.72 6.53 7.56
CA ILE A 277 4.11 7.87 7.53
C ILE A 277 2.59 7.78 7.49
#